data_AF-A0A519SP68-F1
#
_entry.id   AF-A0A519SP68-F1
#
_cell.length_a   1.000
_cell.length_b   1.000
_cell.length_c   1.000
_cell.angle_alpha   90.00
_cell.angle_beta   90.00
_cell.angle_gamma   90.00
#
_symmetry.space_group_name_H-M   'P 1'
#
loop_
_entity.id
_entity.type
_entity.pdbx_description
1 polymer ?
#
loop_
_entity_poly.entity_id
_entity_poly.type
_entity_poly.pdbx_seq_one_letter_code
_entity_poly.pdbx_strand_id
1 'polypeptide(L)'
;MKAFAFSLLTLLSVGGSAARAQTAPVVAVAKTKGAEQVQFKTSAVCDMCKARIEKSMAYEKGVQAAHLDVASKVLTVTYNPTKTTPTTLRTAVQKTGYDADETTADARAYDRLPDCCKKTNATH
;
A
#
# COMPACT_ATOMS: atom_id res chain seq x y z
N MET A 1 55.40 32.45 -16.59
CA MET A 1 56.23 33.25 -15.65
C MET A 1 55.39 33.54 -14.42
N LYS A 2 55.95 33.28 -13.23
CA LYS A 2 55.38 33.43 -11.87
C LYS A 2 54.27 32.43 -11.50
N ALA A 3 54.28 31.76 -10.36
CA ALA A 3 55.27 31.63 -9.30
C ALA A 3 54.93 30.36 -8.50
N PHE A 4 55.98 29.73 -7.98
CA PHE A 4 55.93 28.67 -6.99
C PHE A 4 55.19 29.10 -5.71
N ALA A 5 54.42 28.19 -5.12
CA ALA A 5 54.30 28.08 -3.67
C ALA A 5 53.79 26.67 -3.30
N PHE A 6 54.70 25.69 -3.40
CA PHE A 6 54.59 24.44 -2.65
C PHE A 6 55.04 24.75 -1.23
N SER A 7 54.10 24.82 -0.27
CA SER A 7 54.42 24.83 1.17
C SER A 7 53.55 23.79 1.88
N LEU A 8 54.14 22.60 1.91
CA LEU A 8 54.17 21.58 2.95
C LEU A 8 53.48 21.84 4.30
N LEU A 9 52.81 20.77 4.77
CA LEU A 9 52.81 20.20 6.13
C LEU A 9 51.71 20.57 7.15
N THR A 10 50.87 19.55 7.43
CA THR A 10 50.35 19.10 8.75
C THR A 10 49.37 20.02 9.50
N LEU A 11 48.21 19.56 9.98
CA LEU A 11 48.06 18.57 11.05
C LEU A 11 46.58 18.15 11.22
N LEU A 12 46.40 16.91 11.67
CA LEU A 12 45.24 16.32 12.35
C LEU A 12 44.19 17.27 12.94
N SER A 13 42.92 17.03 12.62
CA SER A 13 41.86 16.93 13.63
C SER A 13 40.68 16.12 13.10
N VAL A 14 40.59 14.90 13.60
CA VAL A 14 39.39 14.06 13.65
C VAL A 14 38.23 14.88 14.21
N GLY A 15 37.09 14.86 13.52
CA GLY A 15 35.84 15.44 13.96
C GLY A 15 34.68 14.80 13.21
N GLY A 16 34.41 13.54 13.53
CA GLY A 16 33.19 12.87 13.07
C GLY A 16 31.96 13.48 13.72
N SER A 17 30.91 13.68 12.93
CA SER A 17 29.53 13.60 13.40
C SER A 17 28.66 13.12 12.25
N ALA A 18 28.03 11.99 12.52
CA ALA A 18 27.27 11.19 11.61
C ALA A 18 25.86 11.74 11.36
N ALA A 19 25.26 11.20 10.29
CA ALA A 19 23.82 10.96 10.13
C ALA A 19 22.99 12.18 9.64
N ARG A 20 22.05 12.04 8.69
CA ARG A 20 21.32 10.86 8.20
C ARG A 20 21.09 10.99 6.68
N ALA A 21 21.58 10.02 5.92
CA ALA A 21 20.96 9.68 4.65
C ALA A 21 19.57 9.11 4.98
N GLN A 22 18.52 9.82 4.59
CA GLN A 22 17.15 9.35 4.69
C GLN A 22 16.93 8.34 3.56
N THR A 23 17.32 7.09 3.78
CA THR A 23 16.79 5.99 3.00
C THR A 23 15.34 5.79 3.42
N ALA A 24 14.42 6.17 2.54
CA ALA A 24 13.02 5.78 2.63
C ALA A 24 12.89 4.26 2.87
N PRO A 25 11.88 3.78 3.61
CA PRO A 25 11.66 2.36 3.77
C PRO A 25 11.17 1.82 2.42
N VAL A 26 12.08 1.21 1.66
CA VAL A 26 11.67 0.26 0.64
C VAL A 26 10.98 -0.88 1.38
N VAL A 27 9.66 -0.97 1.20
CA VAL A 27 8.82 -2.04 1.72
C VAL A 27 9.41 -3.34 1.20
N ALA A 28 10.21 -4.02 2.03
CA ALA A 28 10.81 -5.29 1.69
C ALA A 28 9.68 -6.33 1.65
N VAL A 29 9.10 -6.53 0.46
CA VAL A 29 8.18 -7.64 0.20
C VAL A 29 9.02 -8.92 0.29
N ALA A 30 9.04 -9.51 1.48
CA ALA A 30 9.60 -10.83 1.70
C ALA A 30 8.86 -11.83 0.80
N LYS A 31 9.49 -12.20 -0.32
CA LYS A 31 8.99 -13.20 -1.27
C LYS A 31 9.00 -14.56 -0.56
N THR A 32 7.88 -14.90 0.07
CA THR A 32 7.66 -16.24 0.60
C THR A 32 7.26 -17.15 -0.57
N LYS A 33 7.93 -18.29 -0.74
CA LYS A 33 7.68 -19.23 -1.83
C LYS A 33 6.19 -19.64 -1.82
N GLY A 34 5.41 -19.19 -2.81
CA GLY A 34 3.96 -19.45 -2.89
C GLY A 34 3.04 -18.30 -2.46
N ALA A 35 3.58 -17.11 -2.16
CA ALA A 35 2.82 -15.89 -1.89
C ALA A 35 3.22 -14.76 -2.85
N GLU A 36 2.22 -14.10 -3.43
CA GLU A 36 2.38 -12.89 -4.22
C GLU A 36 1.60 -11.75 -3.56
N GLN A 37 1.99 -10.51 -3.85
CA GLN A 37 1.31 -9.32 -3.35
C GLN A 37 0.79 -8.48 -4.52
N VAL A 38 -0.44 -8.00 -4.37
CA VAL A 38 -1.08 -7.06 -5.29
C VAL A 38 -1.67 -5.89 -4.49
N GLN A 39 -1.75 -4.72 -5.12
CA GLN A 39 -2.33 -3.52 -4.54
C GLN A 39 -3.51 -3.04 -5.38
N PHE A 40 -4.57 -2.57 -4.72
CA PHE A 40 -5.74 -1.97 -5.35
C PHE A 40 -6.02 -0.61 -4.71
N LYS A 41 -6.20 0.43 -5.52
CA LYS A 41 -6.71 1.72 -5.06
C LYS A 41 -8.21 1.62 -4.87
N THR A 42 -8.70 1.83 -3.65
CA THR A 42 -10.13 1.68 -3.33
C THR A 42 -10.84 3.01 -3.14
N SER A 43 -12.17 2.97 -3.06
CA SER A 43 -13.01 4.11 -2.68
C SER A 43 -13.28 4.22 -1.17
N ALA A 44 -12.59 3.43 -0.33
CA ALA A 44 -12.75 3.50 1.13
C ALA A 44 -12.32 4.86 1.69
N VAL A 45 -13.02 5.34 2.73
CA VAL A 45 -12.82 6.68 3.32
C VAL A 45 -12.57 6.67 4.82
N CYS A 46 -12.81 5.56 5.52
CA CYS A 46 -12.63 5.45 6.97
C CYS A 46 -12.29 4.03 7.43
N ASP A 47 -11.94 3.87 8.70
CA ASP A 47 -11.58 2.57 9.29
C ASP A 47 -12.73 1.55 9.29
N MET A 48 -13.99 2.00 9.28
CA MET A 48 -15.14 1.11 9.12
C MET A 48 -15.20 0.52 7.71
N CYS A 49 -14.85 1.29 6.68
CA CYS A 49 -14.73 0.81 5.31
C CYS A 49 -13.56 -0.19 5.19
N LYS A 50 -12.40 0.14 5.79
CA LYS A 50 -11.25 -0.76 5.91
C LYS A 50 -11.66 -2.11 6.49
N ALA A 51 -12.28 -2.11 7.67
CA ALA A 51 -12.69 -3.33 8.36
C ALA A 51 -13.65 -4.18 7.52
N ARG A 52 -14.59 -3.56 6.80
CA ARG A 52 -15.51 -4.29 5.90
C ARG A 52 -14.76 -4.98 4.76
N ILE A 53 -13.88 -4.26 4.07
CA ILE A 53 -13.11 -4.80 2.93
C ILE A 53 -12.17 -5.90 3.41
N GLU A 54 -11.34 -5.64 4.43
CA GLU A 54 -10.38 -6.61 4.97
C GLU A 54 -11.08 -7.89 5.46
N LYS A 55 -12.22 -7.74 6.15
CA LYS A 55 -13.02 -8.89 6.60
C LYS A 55 -13.52 -9.72 5.43
N SER A 56 -14.01 -9.11 4.35
CA SER A 56 -14.44 -9.86 3.16
C SER A 56 -13.28 -10.59 2.49
N MET A 57 -12.13 -9.91 2.34
CA MET A 57 -10.95 -10.48 1.72
C MET A 57 -10.39 -11.68 2.51
N ALA A 58 -10.54 -11.70 3.84
CA ALA A 58 -10.15 -12.85 4.66
C ALA A 58 -10.92 -14.14 4.33
N TYR A 59 -12.10 -14.06 3.70
CA TYR A 59 -12.86 -15.22 3.24
C TYR A 59 -12.61 -15.58 1.77
N GLU A 60 -11.87 -14.75 1.02
CA GLU A 60 -11.59 -15.01 -0.38
C GLU A 60 -10.56 -16.13 -0.53
N LYS A 61 -10.85 -17.06 -1.43
CA LYS A 61 -10.01 -18.25 -1.64
C LYS A 61 -8.59 -17.85 -2.02
N GLY A 62 -7.62 -18.35 -1.28
CA GLY A 62 -6.20 -18.12 -1.58
C GLY A 62 -5.65 -16.80 -1.05
N VAL A 63 -6.47 -15.95 -0.41
CA VAL A 63 -5.97 -14.79 0.35
C VAL A 63 -5.31 -15.28 1.64
N GLN A 64 -4.14 -14.72 1.93
CA GLN A 64 -3.36 -15.01 3.13
C GLN A 64 -3.38 -13.82 4.09
N ALA A 65 -3.34 -12.61 3.55
CA ALA A 65 -3.48 -11.37 4.30
C ALA A 65 -4.07 -10.26 3.41
N ALA A 66 -4.81 -9.35 4.02
CA ALA A 66 -5.34 -8.16 3.37
C ALA A 66 -5.21 -6.98 4.35
N HIS A 67 -4.61 -5.89 3.89
CA HIS A 67 -4.45 -4.67 4.68
C HIS A 67 -4.74 -3.44 3.83
N LEU A 68 -5.73 -2.64 4.24
CA LEU A 68 -6.07 -1.38 3.60
C LEU A 68 -5.56 -0.21 4.42
N ASP A 69 -4.66 0.57 3.84
CA ASP A 69 -4.26 1.85 4.41
C ASP A 69 -5.32 2.90 4.03
N VAL A 70 -6.00 3.46 5.03
CA VAL A 70 -7.13 4.39 4.81
C VAL A 70 -6.64 5.71 4.22
N ALA A 71 -5.47 6.21 4.66
CA ALA A 71 -4.92 7.49 4.21
C ALA A 71 -4.62 7.48 2.70
N SER A 72 -3.94 6.44 2.22
CA SER A 72 -3.67 6.23 0.80
C SER A 72 -4.81 5.54 0.06
N LYS A 73 -5.81 5.01 0.75
CA LYS A 73 -6.91 4.19 0.19
C LYS A 73 -6.41 2.94 -0.55
N VAL A 74 -5.20 2.47 -0.26
CA VAL A 74 -4.59 1.31 -0.93
C VAL A 74 -4.82 0.05 -0.13
N LEU A 75 -5.51 -0.92 -0.75
CA LEU A 75 -5.61 -2.29 -0.26
C LEU A 75 -4.43 -3.11 -0.77
N THR A 76 -3.59 -3.60 0.12
CA THR A 76 -2.52 -4.56 -0.16
C THR A 76 -2.98 -5.96 0.19
N VAL A 77 -2.96 -6.88 -0.78
CA VAL A 77 -3.40 -8.27 -0.61
C VAL A 77 -2.23 -9.20 -0.86
N THR A 78 -1.93 -10.06 0.10
CA THR A 78 -1.00 -11.18 -0.06
C THR A 78 -1.81 -12.44 -0.33
N TYR A 79 -1.53 -13.12 -1.43
CA TYR A 79 -2.35 -14.23 -1.94
C TYR A 79 -1.51 -15.35 -2.57
N ASN A 80 -2.11 -16.53 -2.72
CA ASN A 80 -1.53 -17.66 -3.44
C ASN A 80 -1.95 -17.60 -4.93
N PRO A 81 -1.02 -17.38 -5.88
CA PRO A 81 -1.35 -17.26 -7.31
C PRO A 81 -1.82 -18.58 -7.96
N THR A 82 -1.68 -19.72 -7.27
CA THR A 82 -2.24 -21.01 -7.73
C THR A 82 -3.72 -21.19 -7.36
N LYS A 83 -4.28 -20.32 -6.51
CA LYS A 83 -5.64 -20.43 -5.97
C LYS A 83 -6.56 -19.29 -6.41
N THR A 84 -6.00 -18.13 -6.73
CA THR A 84 -6.73 -16.92 -7.14
C THR A 84 -5.84 -16.02 -7.99
N THR A 85 -6.40 -14.95 -8.54
CA THR A 85 -5.72 -14.00 -9.43
C THR A 85 -6.02 -12.56 -9.01
N PRO A 86 -5.17 -11.58 -9.40
CA PRO A 86 -5.46 -10.17 -9.19
C PRO A 86 -6.85 -9.74 -9.68
N THR A 87 -7.29 -10.25 -10.83
CA THR A 87 -8.61 -9.96 -11.40
C THR A 87 -9.73 -10.49 -10.50
N THR A 88 -9.61 -11.72 -10.01
CA THR A 88 -10.60 -12.30 -9.08
C THR A 88 -10.67 -11.51 -7.77
N LEU A 89 -9.51 -11.11 -7.23
CA LEU A 89 -9.44 -10.30 -6.01
C LEU A 89 -10.04 -8.91 -6.21
N ARG A 90 -9.79 -8.27 -7.36
CA ARG A 90 -10.42 -6.99 -7.72
C ARG A 90 -11.94 -7.11 -7.77
N THR A 91 -12.45 -8.17 -8.40
CA THR A 91 -13.89 -8.45 -8.43
C THR A 91 -14.45 -8.71 -7.02
N ALA A 92 -13.70 -9.36 -6.13
CA ALA A 92 -14.11 -9.53 -4.75
C ALA A 92 -14.27 -8.19 -4.03
N VAL A 93 -13.36 -7.23 -4.23
CA VAL A 93 -13.51 -5.87 -3.69
C VAL A 93 -14.77 -5.20 -4.25
N GLN A 94 -15.03 -5.27 -5.55
CA GLN A 94 -16.25 -4.70 -6.14
C GLN A 94 -17.54 -5.26 -5.54
N LYS A 95 -17.57 -6.57 -5.22
CA LYS A 95 -18.71 -7.24 -4.56
C LYS A 95 -18.95 -6.77 -3.13
N THR A 96 -17.98 -6.11 -2.50
CA THR A 96 -18.16 -5.46 -1.19
C THR A 96 -18.77 -4.06 -1.30
N GLY A 97 -18.98 -3.56 -2.52
CA GLY A 97 -19.53 -2.23 -2.78
C GLY A 97 -18.48 -1.13 -2.87
N TYR A 98 -17.19 -1.45 -3.02
CA TYR A 98 -16.13 -0.45 -3.19
C TYR A 98 -15.49 -0.55 -4.57
N ASP A 99 -15.03 0.59 -5.09
CA ASP A 99 -14.26 0.62 -6.33
C ASP A 99 -12.88 -0.01 -6.08
N ALA A 100 -12.27 -0.51 -7.15
CA ALA A 100 -10.92 -1.04 -7.13
C ALA A 100 -10.19 -0.68 -8.44
N ASP A 101 -9.22 0.23 -8.33
CA ASP A 101 -8.54 0.89 -9.44
C ASP A 101 -9.55 1.55 -10.40
N GLU A 102 -9.44 1.29 -11.70
CA GLU A 102 -10.36 1.72 -12.75
C GLU A 102 -11.72 0.99 -12.77
N THR A 103 -11.91 -0.03 -11.91
CA THR A 103 -13.17 -0.79 -11.88
C THR A 103 -14.12 -0.29 -10.80
N THR A 104 -15.36 -0.01 -11.19
CA THR A 104 -16.39 0.50 -10.27
C THR A 104 -17.02 -0.60 -9.44
N ALA A 105 -17.46 -0.25 -8.23
CA ALA A 105 -18.22 -1.14 -7.36
C ALA A 105 -19.40 -1.81 -8.07
N ASP A 106 -19.75 -3.03 -7.65
CA ASP A 106 -21.04 -3.63 -8.02
C ASP A 106 -22.17 -2.75 -7.48
N ALA A 107 -23.09 -2.34 -8.36
CA ALA A 107 -24.14 -1.38 -8.02
C ALA A 107 -25.01 -1.89 -6.87
N ARG A 108 -25.41 -3.17 -6.89
CA ARG A 108 -26.27 -3.73 -5.84
C ARG A 108 -25.52 -3.79 -4.50
N ALA A 109 -24.23 -4.11 -4.50
CA ALA A 109 -23.42 -4.11 -3.30
C ALA A 109 -23.24 -2.69 -2.74
N TYR A 110 -22.98 -1.71 -3.61
CA TYR A 110 -22.85 -0.29 -3.24
C TYR A 110 -24.14 0.25 -2.61
N ASP A 111 -25.30 -0.06 -3.19
CA ASP A 111 -26.59 0.42 -2.68
C ASP A 111 -26.93 -0.12 -1.28
N ARG A 112 -26.43 -1.31 -0.93
CA ARG A 112 -26.59 -1.92 0.39
C ARG A 112 -25.58 -1.42 1.43
N LEU A 113 -24.59 -0.62 1.04
CA LEU A 113 -23.68 -0.01 2.01
C LEU A 113 -24.46 0.99 2.89
N PRO A 114 -24.13 1.08 4.20
CA PRO A 114 -24.59 2.19 5.02
C PRO A 114 -24.16 3.52 4.40
N ASP A 115 -24.94 4.58 4.60
CA ASP A 115 -24.69 5.87 3.95
C ASP A 115 -23.32 6.47 4.31
N CYS A 116 -22.78 6.21 5.51
CA CYS A 116 -21.42 6.63 5.90
C CYS A 116 -20.31 5.92 5.11
N CYS A 117 -20.61 4.78 4.50
CA CYS A 117 -19.64 3.95 3.78
C CYS A 117 -19.66 4.17 2.26
N LYS A 118 -20.60 4.97 1.76
CA LYS A 118 -20.73 5.32 0.35
C LYS A 118 -19.70 6.39 -0.02
N LYS A 119 -19.07 6.24 -1.18
CA LYS A 119 -18.02 7.17 -1.68
C LYS A 119 -18.52 8.61 -1.93
N THR A 120 -19.83 8.79 -2.04
CA THR A 120 -20.48 10.10 -2.17
C THR A 120 -20.71 10.80 -0.83
N ASN A 121 -20.43 10.15 0.30
CA ASN A 121 -20.57 10.77 1.60
C ASN A 121 -19.42 11.77 1.83
N ALA A 122 -19.77 13.05 2.05
CA ALA A 122 -18.80 14.14 2.22
C ALA A 122 -18.20 14.25 3.64
N THR A 123 -18.61 13.38 4.57
CA THR A 123 -18.29 13.51 6.01
C THR A 123 -16.93 12.90 6.37
N HIS A 124 -16.17 12.35 5.42
CA HIS A 124 -14.90 11.65 5.65
C HIS A 124 -13.85 11.97 4.59
#